data_AF-A0A946Y621-F1
#
_entry.id   AF-A0A946Y621-F1
#
_cell.length_a   1.000
_cell.length_b   1.000
_cell.length_c   1.000
_cell.angle_alpha   90.00
_cell.angle_beta   90.00
_cell.angle_gamma   90.00
#
_symmetry.space_group_name_H-M   'P 1'
#
loop_
_entity.id
_entity.type
_entity.pdbx_description
1 polymer ?
#
loop_
_entity_poly.entity_id
_entity_poly.type
_entity_poly.pdbx_seq_one_letter_code
_entity_poly.pdbx_strand_id
1 'polypeptide(L)'
;MSSSIACYRCGASLEALTLPLSRQDECPQCRNYLHVCKMCRNFSPTAIKQCTEDDAEEVLEKERLNFCDWFIASDAAFDPARKASADQARAALDALFDGGDDSSTADAAQQDAENLFKS
;
A
#
# COMPACT_ATOMS: atom_id res chain seq x y z
N MET A 1 19.83 -18.76 4.40
CA MET A 1 18.59 -18.66 5.20
C MET A 1 17.57 -17.94 4.33
N SER A 2 16.81 -18.67 3.51
CA SER A 2 15.73 -18.11 2.69
C SER A 2 14.50 -17.97 3.58
N SER A 3 14.38 -16.86 4.29
CA SER A 3 13.16 -16.52 5.01
C SER A 3 12.06 -16.22 3.98
N SER A 4 10.93 -16.92 4.06
CA SER A 4 9.78 -16.73 3.17
C SER A 4 9.05 -15.43 3.53
N ILE A 5 9.62 -14.30 3.15
CA ILE A 5 9.05 -12.97 3.42
C ILE A 5 8.02 -12.67 2.34
N ALA A 6 6.83 -12.25 2.76
CA ALA A 6 5.75 -11.82 1.88
C ALA A 6 5.50 -10.31 2.03
N CYS A 7 5.18 -9.64 0.92
CA CYS A 7 4.85 -8.22 0.94
C CYS A 7 3.66 -7.95 1.88
N TYR A 8 3.84 -7.08 2.89
CA TYR A 8 2.77 -6.75 3.85
C TYR A 8 1.47 -6.30 3.16
N ARG A 9 1.58 -5.58 2.03
CA ARG A 9 0.42 -4.98 1.33
C ARG A 9 -0.38 -6.01 0.56
N CYS A 10 0.28 -6.83 -0.26
CA CYS A 10 -0.38 -7.68 -1.25
C CYS A 10 -0.18 -9.19 -1.07
N GLY A 11 0.76 -9.61 -0.23
CA GLY A 11 1.04 -11.03 0.03
C GLY A 11 1.98 -11.70 -0.98
N ALA A 12 2.47 -10.98 -1.99
CA ALA A 12 3.42 -11.52 -2.96
C ALA A 12 4.71 -12.01 -2.28
N SER A 13 5.22 -13.16 -2.73
CA SER A 13 6.54 -13.69 -2.33
C SER A 13 7.66 -12.71 -2.70
N LEU A 14 8.59 -12.48 -1.78
CA LEU A 14 9.77 -11.63 -1.99
C LEU A 14 11.06 -12.44 -2.11
N GLU A 15 10.97 -13.75 -2.32
CA GLU A 15 12.14 -14.64 -2.44
C GLU A 15 13.09 -14.29 -3.59
N ALA A 16 12.58 -13.58 -4.61
CA ALA A 16 13.37 -13.10 -5.74
C ALA A 16 14.29 -11.91 -5.39
N LEU A 17 14.09 -11.28 -4.22
CA LEU A 17 14.90 -10.15 -3.76
C LEU A 17 16.08 -10.62 -2.91
N THR A 18 17.14 -9.83 -2.90
CA THR A 18 18.32 -10.11 -2.09
C THR A 18 18.11 -9.57 -0.67
N LEU A 19 18.47 -10.37 0.34
CA LEU A 19 18.45 -9.94 1.73
C LEU A 19 19.85 -9.47 2.19
N PRO A 20 19.94 -8.44 3.06
CA PRO A 20 18.83 -7.65 3.60
C PRO A 20 18.19 -6.74 2.53
N LEU A 21 16.88 -6.49 2.67
CA LEU A 21 16.16 -5.60 1.76
C LEU A 21 16.79 -4.20 1.78
N SER A 22 17.02 -3.65 0.60
CA SER A 22 17.46 -2.27 0.44
C SER A 22 16.34 -1.30 0.83
N ARG A 23 16.71 -0.06 1.15
CA ARG A 23 15.72 0.99 1.47
C ARG A 23 14.78 1.27 0.30
N GLN A 24 15.25 1.10 -0.94
CA GLN A 24 14.51 1.39 -2.16
C GLN A 24 13.84 0.16 -2.78
N ASP A 25 13.95 -1.02 -2.16
CA ASP A 25 13.31 -2.21 -2.69
C ASP A 25 11.80 -2.02 -2.73
N GLU A 26 11.22 -2.40 -3.87
CA GLU A 26 9.79 -2.38 -4.13
C GLU A 26 9.27 -3.80 -4.33
N CYS A 27 8.02 -4.03 -3.94
CA CYS A 27 7.33 -5.27 -4.28
C CYS A 27 7.20 -5.40 -5.81
N PRO A 28 7.63 -6.52 -6.42
CA PRO A 28 7.52 -6.69 -7.88
C PRO A 28 6.06 -6.75 -8.37
N GLN A 29 5.11 -7.12 -7.51
CA GLN A 29 3.69 -7.23 -7.87
C GLN A 29 2.92 -5.92 -7.70
N CYS A 30 3.07 -5.23 -6.55
CA CYS A 30 2.26 -4.06 -6.23
C CYS A 30 3.05 -2.75 -6.18
N ARG A 31 4.36 -2.78 -6.47
CA ARG A 31 5.27 -1.63 -6.52
C ARG A 31 5.37 -0.81 -5.23
N ASN A 32 4.82 -1.31 -4.12
CA ASN A 32 4.96 -0.65 -2.83
C ASN A 32 6.39 -0.82 -2.30
N TYR A 33 6.96 0.24 -1.73
CA TYR A 33 8.22 0.16 -1.00
C TYR A 33 8.16 -0.87 0.13
N LEU A 34 9.26 -1.56 0.36
CA LEU A 34 9.36 -2.63 1.35
C LEU A 34 10.02 -2.15 2.65
N HIS A 35 10.84 -1.11 2.61
CA HIS A 35 11.42 -0.47 3.80
C HIS A 35 10.45 0.52 4.45
N VAL A 36 9.37 -0.03 5.01
CA VAL A 36 8.28 0.72 5.64
C VAL A 36 7.97 0.11 7.01
N CYS A 37 7.40 0.88 7.93
CA CYS A 37 7.10 0.38 9.28
C CYS A 37 6.23 -0.87 9.23
N LYS A 38 5.18 -0.92 8.39
CA LYS A 38 4.30 -2.10 8.28
C LYS A 38 5.00 -3.39 7.82
N MET A 39 6.22 -3.31 7.30
CA MET A 39 7.04 -4.46 6.92
C MET A 39 8.07 -4.85 7.99
N CYS A 40 8.25 -4.01 9.02
CA CYS A 40 9.25 -4.19 10.07
C CYS A 40 8.74 -5.12 11.18
N ARG A 41 9.60 -5.97 11.75
CA ARG A 41 9.27 -6.83 12.90
C ARG A 41 8.91 -6.03 14.16
N ASN A 42 9.48 -4.83 14.31
CA ASN A 42 9.30 -3.98 15.48
C ASN A 42 8.00 -3.17 15.40
N PHE A 43 7.26 -3.23 14.29
CA PHE A 43 6.01 -2.52 14.15
C PHE A 43 4.91 -3.22 14.95
N SER A 44 4.30 -2.46 15.87
CA SER A 44 3.20 -2.93 16.69
C SER A 44 2.11 -1.86 16.71
N PRO A 45 0.91 -2.11 16.16
CA PRO A 45 -0.18 -1.13 16.16
C PRO A 45 -0.63 -0.67 17.55
N THR A 46 -0.33 -1.44 18.60
CA THR A 46 -0.76 -1.18 19.98
C THR A 46 0.29 -0.43 20.80
N ALA A 47 1.52 -0.27 20.29
CA ALA A 47 2.56 0.51 20.96
C ALA A 47 2.35 2.01 20.74
N ILE A 48 2.86 2.85 21.66
CA ILE A 48 2.64 4.32 21.67
C ILE A 48 3.07 4.96 20.34
N LYS A 49 4.31 4.69 19.89
CA LYS A 49 4.84 5.16 18.59
C LYS A 49 4.54 4.19 17.45
N GLN A 50 3.72 3.18 17.70
CA GLN A 50 3.52 2.02 16.84
C GLN A 50 4.81 1.26 16.51
N CYS A 51 5.78 1.32 17.43
CA CYS A 51 7.08 0.66 17.36
C CYS A 51 7.41 0.12 18.76
N THR A 52 7.98 -1.08 18.82
CA THR A 52 8.44 -1.70 20.08
C THR A 52 9.90 -1.43 20.41
N GLU A 53 10.63 -0.81 19.48
CA GLU A 53 12.01 -0.35 19.69
C GLU A 53 11.98 1.10 20.19
N ASP A 54 12.44 1.32 21.43
CA ASP A 54 12.31 2.60 22.15
C ASP A 54 13.25 3.68 21.58
N ASP A 55 14.45 3.25 21.15
CA ASP A 55 15.49 4.09 20.57
C ASP A 55 15.25 4.39 19.07
N ALA A 56 14.22 3.80 18.47
CA ALA A 56 13.86 4.07 17.08
C ALA A 56 13.24 5.46 16.93
N GLU A 57 13.69 6.17 15.89
CA GLU A 57 13.07 7.43 15.47
C GLU A 57 11.59 7.21 15.10
N GLU A 58 10.75 8.16 15.49
CA GLU A 58 9.33 8.08 15.19
C GLU A 58 9.07 8.40 13.70
N VAL A 59 8.56 7.41 12.98
CA VAL A 59 8.09 7.57 11.61
C VAL A 59 6.58 7.83 11.63
N LEU A 60 6.08 8.98 11.18
CA LEU A 60 4.63 9.23 11.17
C LEU A 60 3.90 8.39 10.10
N GLU A 61 4.44 8.35 8.88
CA GLU A 61 3.82 7.66 7.74
C GLU A 61 4.26 6.19 7.65
N LYS A 62 3.53 5.30 8.31
CA LYS A 62 3.90 3.89 8.50
C LYS A 62 3.93 3.03 7.22
N GLU A 63 3.32 3.53 6.14
CA GLU A 63 3.24 2.86 4.83
C GLU A 63 4.18 3.43 3.77
N ARG A 64 4.86 4.54 4.06
CA ARG A 64 5.81 5.16 3.14
C ARG A 64 7.23 4.71 3.45
N LEU A 65 8.09 4.78 2.42
CA LEU A 65 9.52 4.58 2.57
C LEU A 65 10.04 5.47 3.70
N ASN A 66 10.83 4.87 4.59
CA ASN A 66 11.50 5.58 5.67
C ASN A 66 12.99 5.22 5.73
N PHE A 67 13.71 5.88 6.62
CA PHE A 67 15.16 5.73 6.80
C PHE A 67 15.52 5.14 8.16
N CYS A 68 14.57 4.51 8.85
CA CYS A 68 14.78 3.96 10.19
C CYS A 68 15.84 2.85 10.18
N ASP A 69 16.94 3.06 10.89
CA ASP A 69 18.07 2.10 10.94
C ASP A 69 17.75 0.82 11.73
N TRP A 70 16.68 0.84 12.53
CA TRP A 70 16.17 -0.31 13.28
C TRP A 70 15.25 -1.21 12.44
N PHE A 71 15.11 -0.94 11.14
CA PHE A 71 14.28 -1.74 10.27
C PHE A 71 14.79 -3.17 10.14
N ILE A 72 13.90 -4.13 10.36
CA ILE A 72 14.17 -5.52 10.04
C ILE A 72 12.91 -6.14 9.43
N ALA A 73 13.03 -6.61 8.19
CA ALA A 73 11.92 -7.23 7.48
C ALA A 73 11.34 -8.42 8.27
N SER A 74 10.01 -8.43 8.41
CA SER A 74 9.26 -9.47 9.11
C SER A 74 8.67 -10.48 8.14
N ASP A 75 8.78 -11.76 8.46
CA ASP A 75 8.08 -12.85 7.77
C ASP A 75 6.59 -12.93 8.13
N ALA A 76 6.19 -12.29 9.23
CA ALA A 76 4.80 -12.20 9.70
C ALA A 76 4.12 -10.86 9.37
N ALA A 77 4.70 -10.03 8.48
CA ALA A 77 4.13 -8.72 8.13
C ALA A 77 2.81 -8.81 7.34
N PHE A 78 2.58 -9.91 6.62
CA PHE A 78 1.39 -10.09 5.81
C PHE A 78 0.23 -10.66 6.62
N ASP A 79 -0.89 -9.93 6.62
CA ASP A 79 -2.16 -10.38 7.18
C ASP A 79 -3.16 -10.72 6.05
N PRO A 80 -3.49 -12.01 5.84
CA PRO A 80 -4.41 -12.43 4.79
C PRO A 80 -5.85 -11.97 5.03
N ALA A 81 -6.29 -11.87 6.30
CA ALA A 81 -7.65 -11.43 6.63
C ALA A 81 -7.82 -9.94 6.31
N ARG A 82 -6.83 -9.11 6.66
CA ARG A 82 -6.78 -7.70 6.27
C ARG A 82 -6.83 -7.52 4.75
N LYS A 83 -6.07 -8.32 4.00
CA LYS A 83 -6.04 -8.28 2.53
C LYS A 83 -7.40 -8.65 1.93
N ALA A 84 -8.02 -9.74 2.40
CA ALA A 84 -9.34 -10.17 1.94
C ALA A 84 -10.41 -9.11 2.18
N SER A 85 -10.41 -8.48 3.37
CA SER A 85 -11.34 -7.38 3.68
C SER A 85 -11.13 -6.17 2.76
N ALA A 86 -9.88 -5.79 2.48
CA ALA A 86 -9.57 -4.69 1.56
C ALA A 86 -10.03 -4.98 0.12
N ASP A 87 -9.84 -6.21 -0.36
CA ASP A 87 -10.28 -6.63 -1.69
C ASP A 87 -11.80 -6.62 -1.81
N GLN A 88 -12.51 -7.11 -0.77
CA GLN A 88 -13.97 -7.07 -0.72
C GLN A 88 -14.50 -5.64 -0.74
N ALA A 89 -13.90 -4.75 0.05
CA ALA A 89 -14.29 -3.34 0.08
C ALA A 89 -14.08 -2.68 -1.30
N ARG A 90 -12.98 -2.98 -1.98
CA ARG A 90 -12.73 -2.47 -3.33
C ARG A 90 -13.74 -2.99 -4.35
N ALA A 91 -14.01 -4.30 -4.36
CA ALA A 91 -15.02 -4.88 -5.24
C ALA A 91 -16.42 -4.30 -4.99
N ALA A 92 -16.78 -4.03 -3.73
CA ALA A 92 -18.03 -3.39 -3.38
C ALA A 92 -18.11 -1.94 -3.90
N LEU A 93 -17.02 -1.17 -3.80
CA LEU A 93 -16.96 0.18 -4.36
C LEU A 93 -17.08 0.16 -5.89
N ASP A 94 -16.33 -0.72 -6.57
CA ASP A 94 -16.38 -0.84 -8.02
C ASP A 94 -17.82 -1.14 -8.49
N ALA A 95 -18.53 -2.03 -7.81
CA ALA A 95 -19.94 -2.35 -8.12
C ALA A 95 -20.91 -1.18 -7.92
N LEU A 96 -20.59 -0.22 -7.04
CA LEU A 96 -21.43 0.98 -6.84
C LEU A 96 -21.28 1.99 -8.00
N PHE A 97 -20.09 2.06 -8.61
CA PHE A 97 -19.79 3.05 -9.64
C PHE A 97 -19.88 2.50 -11.08
N ASP A 98 -19.74 1.19 -11.28
CA ASP A 98 -19.91 0.55 -12.60
C ASP A 98 -21.37 0.56 -13.11
N GLY A 99 -22.34 0.78 -12.22
CA GLY A 99 -23.76 0.93 -12.56
C GLY A 99 -24.23 2.37 -12.82
N GLY A 100 -23.34 3.36 -12.75
CA GLY A 100 -23.64 4.78 -12.90
C GLY A 100 -23.01 5.37 -14.15
N ASP A 101 -23.50 4.96 -15.33
CA ASP A 101 -23.10 5.54 -16.61
C ASP A 101 -23.72 6.94 -16.78
N ASP A 102 -23.12 7.93 -16.10
CA ASP A 102 -23.39 9.36 -16.31
C ASP A 102 -22.53 9.92 -17.46
N SER A 103 -21.98 9.05 -18.33
CA SER A 103 -21.27 9.48 -19.55
C SER A 103 -22.15 10.36 -20.44
N SER A 104 -23.47 10.10 -20.43
CA SER A 104 -24.44 10.89 -21.18
C SER A 104 -24.56 12.35 -20.72
N THR A 105 -24.35 12.65 -19.43
CA THR A 105 -24.37 14.03 -18.92
C THR A 105 -23.01 14.71 -19.03
N ALA A 106 -21.92 13.94 -18.89
CA ALA A 106 -20.56 14.42 -19.10
C ALA A 106 -20.31 14.84 -20.56
N ASP A 107 -20.76 14.04 -21.53
CA ASP A 107 -20.62 14.33 -22.96
C ASP A 107 -21.43 15.56 -23.38
N ALA A 108 -22.64 15.72 -22.83
CA ALA A 108 -23.49 16.89 -23.08
C ALA A 108 -22.85 18.19 -22.53
N ALA A 109 -22.32 18.14 -21.30
CA ALA A 109 -21.63 19.28 -20.70
C ALA A 109 -20.36 19.69 -21.48
N GLN A 110 -19.66 18.73 -22.07
CA GLN A 110 -18.48 18.99 -22.91
C GLN A 110 -18.85 19.68 -24.23
N GLN A 111 -19.94 19.25 -24.89
CA GLN A 111 -20.42 19.87 -26.12
C GLN A 111 -20.91 21.31 -25.90
N ASP A 112 -21.62 21.57 -24.80
CA ASP A 112 -22.10 22.91 -24.45
C ASP A 112 -20.93 23.87 -24.18
N ALA A 113 -19.89 23.40 -23.49
CA ALA A 113 -18.68 24.18 -23.26
C ALA A 113 -17.97 24.53 -24.59
N GLU A 114 -17.81 23.56 -25.50
CA GLU A 114 -17.19 23.80 -26.80
C GLU A 114 -17.97 24.78 -27.69
N ASN A 115 -19.31 24.75 -27.61
CA ASN A 115 -20.17 25.68 -28.34
C ASN A 115 -20.04 27.12 -27.82
N LEU A 116 -19.77 27.29 -26.52
CA LEU A 116 -19.53 28.58 -25.88
C LEU A 116 -18.22 29.25 -26.30
N PHE A 117 -17.17 28.47 -26.58
CA PHE A 117 -15.86 29.00 -27.02
C PHE A 117 -15.72 29.20 -28.53
N LYS A 118 -16.73 28.83 -29.33
CA LYS A 118 -16.75 28.97 -30.80
C LYS A 118 -17.53 30.19 -31.31
N SER A 119 -18.08 31.02 -30.42
CA SER A 119 -18.72 32.32 -30.74
C SER A 119 -17.74 33.48 -30.56
#